data_AF-A0AA88VI07-F1
#
_entry.id   AF-A0AA88VI07-F1
#
_cell.length_a   1.000
_cell.length_b   1.000
_cell.length_c   1.000
_cell.angle_alpha   90.00
_cell.angle_beta   90.00
_cell.angle_gamma   90.00
#
_symmetry.space_group_name_H-M   'P 1'
#
loop_
_entity.id
_entity.type
_entity.pdbx_description
1 polymer ?
#
loop_
_entity_poly.entity_id
_entity_poly.type
_entity_poly.pdbx_seq_one_letter_code
_entity_poly.pdbx_strand_id
1 'polypeptide(L)'
;MATTPMVPPIPAAGNTTFEGNPAPPPPGTDMTGICFRDQLWLNTYPLDRNLVFDYFALSPFYDWTCNNEQLRLRSIHPLDISHLSKMIGTEYMLSELLEPHLFVFRKQKRDGPEKTTPMLTYYILDGSIYQAPQLCTVFSARV
;
A
#
# COMPACT_ATOMS: atom_id res chain seq x y z
N MET A 1 51.53 17.44 33.79
CA MET A 1 52.47 16.73 32.89
C MET A 1 51.84 15.37 32.57
N ALA A 2 50.77 15.25 31.75
CA ALA A 2 50.75 15.25 30.28
C ALA A 2 51.90 14.38 29.71
N THR A 3 51.69 13.31 28.92
CA THR A 3 50.85 13.23 27.71
C THR A 3 50.52 11.77 27.32
N THR A 4 49.25 11.51 26.99
CA THR A 4 48.75 10.32 26.28
C THR A 4 49.18 10.32 24.80
N PRO A 5 49.37 9.16 24.14
CA PRO A 5 49.73 9.12 22.73
C PRO A 5 48.51 9.36 21.82
N MET A 6 48.76 10.14 20.77
CA MET A 6 47.82 10.67 19.78
C MET A 6 47.51 9.62 18.70
N VAL A 7 46.22 9.30 18.49
CA VAL A 7 45.75 8.51 17.34
C VAL A 7 45.27 9.49 16.25
N PRO A 8 45.70 9.35 14.98
CA PRO A 8 45.35 10.28 13.91
C PRO A 8 43.88 10.18 13.47
N PRO A 9 43.30 11.26 12.91
CA PRO A 9 41.88 11.29 12.52
C PRO A 9 41.66 10.47 11.25
N ILE A 10 40.76 9.51 11.33
CA ILE A 10 40.26 8.76 10.16
C ILE A 10 39.35 9.71 9.36
N PRO A 11 39.57 9.90 8.06
CA PRO A 11 38.72 10.75 7.24
C PRO A 11 37.34 10.13 7.09
N ALA A 12 36.31 10.97 7.20
CA ALA A 12 34.91 10.63 7.01
C ALA A 12 34.70 9.92 5.66
N ALA A 13 34.56 8.60 5.71
CA ALA A 13 34.23 7.78 4.56
C ALA A 13 32.72 7.57 4.52
N GLY A 14 32.09 8.25 3.54
CA GLY A 14 30.92 7.77 2.82
C GLY A 14 29.67 7.50 3.64
N ASN A 15 28.79 8.50 3.69
CA ASN A 15 27.35 8.25 3.76
C ASN A 15 26.98 7.32 2.59
N THR A 16 26.82 6.02 2.86
CA THR A 16 26.10 5.12 1.96
C THR A 16 24.61 5.44 2.13
N THR A 17 24.16 6.43 1.37
CA THR A 17 22.74 6.70 1.17
C THR A 17 22.13 5.46 0.51
N PHE A 18 21.52 4.59 1.30
CA PHE A 18 20.55 3.61 0.81
C PHE A 18 19.29 4.40 0.40
N GLU A 19 19.34 5.05 -0.76
CA GLU A 19 18.15 5.52 -1.47
C GLU A 19 17.43 4.30 -2.04
N GLY A 20 16.23 4.03 -1.54
CA GLY A 20 15.45 2.91 -2.08
C GLY A 20 14.10 2.64 -1.44
N ASN A 21 13.58 3.50 -0.57
CA ASN A 21 12.16 3.45 -0.22
C ASN A 21 11.55 4.83 -0.47
N PRO A 22 10.67 5.01 -1.47
CA PRO A 22 10.00 6.28 -1.64
C PRO A 22 9.22 6.57 -0.37
N ALA A 23 9.45 7.75 0.21
CA ALA A 23 8.65 8.25 1.32
C ALA A 23 7.16 8.16 0.92
N PRO A 24 6.26 7.77 1.85
CA PRO A 24 4.84 7.72 1.54
C PRO A 24 4.39 9.08 1.02
N PRO A 25 3.72 9.14 -0.14
CA PRO A 25 3.33 10.41 -0.75
C PRO A 25 2.40 11.18 0.20
N PRO A 26 2.48 12.52 0.22
CA PRO A 26 1.64 13.33 1.08
C PRO A 26 0.14 13.09 0.78
N PRO A 27 -0.72 13.10 1.81
CA PRO A 27 -2.15 12.82 1.67
C PRO A 27 -2.80 13.86 0.75
N GLY A 28 -3.29 13.40 -0.41
CA GLY A 28 -3.94 14.25 -1.42
C GLY A 28 -3.21 14.35 -2.77
N THR A 29 -2.08 13.66 -2.96
CA THR A 29 -1.43 13.56 -4.29
C THR A 29 -2.33 12.76 -5.23
N ASP A 30 -2.67 13.34 -6.39
CA ASP A 30 -3.39 12.64 -7.45
C ASP A 30 -2.50 11.54 -8.05
N MET A 31 -2.71 10.31 -7.59
CA MET A 31 -1.97 9.12 -8.02
C MET A 31 -2.64 8.41 -9.22
N THR A 32 -3.62 9.04 -9.87
CA THR A 32 -4.30 8.45 -11.04
C THR A 32 -3.40 8.35 -12.28
N GLY A 33 -2.30 9.10 -12.34
CA GLY A 33 -1.32 9.05 -13.42
C GLY A 33 -0.19 8.01 -13.25
N ILE A 34 -0.16 7.30 -12.12
CA ILE A 34 0.88 6.31 -11.83
C ILE A 34 0.33 4.89 -11.92
N CYS A 35 1.16 3.96 -12.40
CA CYS A 35 0.89 2.53 -12.32
C CYS A 35 2.04 1.84 -11.59
N PHE A 36 1.71 0.77 -10.86
CA PHE A 36 2.71 -0.05 -10.17
C PHE A 36 2.67 -1.47 -10.72
N ARG A 37 3.84 -2.05 -10.98
CA ARG A 37 3.98 -3.45 -11.37
C ARG A 37 5.34 -3.97 -10.94
N ASP A 38 5.38 -5.10 -10.24
CA ASP A 38 6.61 -5.79 -9.86
C ASP A 38 6.69 -7.13 -10.60
N GLN A 39 7.53 -7.16 -11.65
CA GLN A 39 7.69 -8.36 -12.49
C GLN A 39 8.43 -9.49 -11.76
N LEU A 40 9.32 -9.17 -10.81
CA LEU A 40 10.07 -10.19 -10.07
C LEU A 40 9.14 -10.96 -9.14
N TRP A 41 8.25 -10.25 -8.45
CA TRP A 41 7.22 -10.87 -7.62
C TRP A 41 6.28 -11.74 -8.44
N LEU A 42 5.76 -11.22 -9.56
CA LEU A 42 4.83 -11.95 -10.45
C LEU A 42 5.44 -13.20 -11.10
N ASN A 43 6.76 -13.25 -11.28
CA ASN A 43 7.46 -14.45 -11.77
C ASN A 43 7.67 -15.50 -10.67
N THR A 44 7.63 -15.09 -9.40
CA THR A 44 7.93 -15.95 -8.25
C THR A 44 6.66 -16.51 -7.62
N TYR A 45 5.60 -15.70 -7.57
CA TYR A 45 4.35 -16.01 -6.87
C TYR A 45 3.15 -15.91 -7.81
N PRO A 46 2.18 -16.85 -7.72
CA PRO A 46 0.93 -16.73 -8.45
C PRO A 46 0.10 -15.56 -7.90
N LEU A 47 -0.50 -14.78 -8.81
CA LEU A 47 -1.43 -13.73 -8.43
C LEU A 47 -2.82 -14.34 -8.19
N ASP A 48 -3.04 -14.84 -6.98
CA ASP A 48 -4.28 -15.49 -6.53
C ASP A 48 -4.94 -14.70 -5.39
N ARG A 49 -6.14 -15.11 -4.96
CA ARG A 49 -6.85 -14.48 -3.82
C ARG A 49 -6.01 -14.35 -2.54
N ASN A 50 -5.10 -15.29 -2.31
CA ASN A 50 -4.34 -15.37 -1.06
C ASN A 50 -3.18 -14.39 -1.04
N LEU A 51 -2.51 -14.23 -2.18
CA LEU A 51 -1.28 -13.45 -2.32
C LEU A 51 -1.51 -12.08 -2.95
N VAL A 52 -2.67 -11.83 -3.58
CA VAL A 52 -2.98 -10.52 -4.18
C VAL A 52 -2.93 -9.38 -3.16
N PHE A 53 -3.29 -9.62 -1.90
CA PHE A 53 -3.16 -8.60 -0.86
C PHE A 53 -1.70 -8.27 -0.59
N ASP A 54 -0.83 -9.27 -0.51
CA ASP A 54 0.61 -9.06 -0.30
C ASP A 54 1.24 -8.35 -1.49
N TYR A 55 0.85 -8.69 -2.71
CA TYR A 55 1.26 -7.97 -3.90
C TYR A 55 0.80 -6.50 -3.89
N PHE A 56 -0.46 -6.26 -3.55
CA PHE A 56 -1.01 -4.91 -3.43
C PHE A 56 -0.29 -4.09 -2.36
N ALA A 57 0.12 -4.73 -1.25
CA ALA A 57 0.83 -4.08 -0.15
C ALA A 57 2.23 -3.57 -0.51
N LEU A 58 2.84 -4.07 -1.60
CA LEU A 58 4.10 -3.57 -2.15
C LEU A 58 3.94 -2.27 -2.92
N SER A 59 2.71 -1.94 -3.33
CA SER A 59 2.44 -0.78 -4.16
C SER A 59 2.47 0.53 -3.35
N PRO A 60 2.82 1.66 -3.98
CA PRO A 60 2.78 2.98 -3.32
C PRO A 60 1.36 3.42 -2.95
N PHE A 61 0.33 2.70 -3.42
CA PHE A 61 -1.07 2.94 -3.09
C PHE A 61 -1.46 2.40 -1.72
N TYR A 62 -0.66 1.47 -1.16
CA TYR A 62 -0.94 0.84 0.11
C TYR A 62 -0.59 1.76 1.28
N ASP A 63 -1.41 1.69 2.32
CA ASP A 63 -1.30 2.55 3.49
C ASP A 63 -0.98 1.70 4.71
N TRP A 64 0.25 1.78 5.21
CA TRP A 64 0.73 0.98 6.35
C TRP A 64 0.05 1.34 7.68
N THR A 65 -0.73 2.42 7.74
CA THR A 65 -1.51 2.78 8.93
C THR A 65 -2.90 2.15 8.94
N CYS A 66 -3.29 1.43 7.88
CA CYS A 66 -4.61 0.83 7.74
C CYS A 66 -4.87 -0.32 8.74
N ASN A 67 -6.14 -0.63 8.94
CA ASN A 67 -6.59 -1.70 9.82
C ASN A 67 -6.08 -3.07 9.34
N ASN A 68 -5.97 -3.28 8.02
CA ASN A 68 -5.48 -4.54 7.46
C ASN A 68 -4.04 -4.84 7.89
N GLU A 69 -3.18 -3.82 8.00
CA GLU A 69 -1.81 -3.99 8.49
C GLU A 69 -1.80 -4.43 9.95
N GLN A 70 -2.65 -3.84 10.78
CA GLN A 70 -2.77 -4.22 12.18
C GLN A 70 -3.25 -5.68 12.35
N LEU A 71 -4.11 -6.16 11.44
CA LEU A 71 -4.50 -7.57 11.41
C LEU A 71 -3.33 -8.46 10.97
N ARG A 72 -2.62 -8.06 9.91
CA ARG A 72 -1.43 -8.76 9.40
C ARG A 72 -0.36 -8.92 10.48
N LEU A 73 -0.05 -7.85 11.24
CA LEU A 73 0.88 -7.88 12.37
C LEU A 73 0.45 -8.81 13.51
N ARG A 74 -0.86 -9.06 13.65
CA ARG A 74 -1.42 -10.00 14.62
C ARG A 74 -1.55 -11.43 14.07
N SER A 75 -1.00 -11.70 12.88
CA SER A 75 -1.16 -12.97 12.17
C SER A 75 -2.63 -13.33 11.89
N ILE A 76 -3.49 -12.32 11.74
CA ILE A 76 -4.88 -12.45 11.34
C ILE A 76 -4.98 -12.12 9.86
N HIS A 77 -5.85 -12.81 9.13
CA HIS A 77 -6.03 -12.57 7.71
C HIS A 77 -6.41 -11.09 7.47
N PRO A 78 -5.67 -10.34 6.62
CA PRO A 78 -5.83 -8.89 6.51
C PRO A 78 -7.20 -8.46 5.98
N LEU A 79 -7.89 -9.34 5.25
CA LEU A 79 -9.25 -9.09 4.72
C LEU A 79 -10.36 -9.73 5.57
N ASP A 80 -10.07 -10.12 6.82
CA ASP A 80 -11.09 -10.71 7.70
C ASP A 80 -12.09 -9.67 8.21
N ILE A 81 -13.29 -9.70 7.63
CA ILE A 81 -14.41 -8.80 7.93
C ILE A 81 -14.85 -8.91 9.40
N SER A 82 -14.72 -10.09 10.03
CA SER A 82 -15.13 -10.30 11.43
C SER A 82 -14.27 -9.50 12.41
N HIS A 83 -13.04 -9.19 12.02
CA HIS A 83 -12.14 -8.33 12.77
C HIS A 83 -12.22 -6.88 12.30
N LEU A 84 -12.23 -6.63 10.99
CA LEU A 84 -12.32 -5.28 10.42
C LEU A 84 -13.58 -4.53 10.90
N SER A 85 -14.73 -5.21 10.99
CA SER A 85 -15.98 -4.61 11.49
C SER A 85 -15.91 -4.08 12.92
N LYS A 86 -14.96 -4.54 13.74
CA LYS A 86 -14.73 -4.10 15.12
C LYS A 86 -13.71 -2.96 15.23
N MET A 87 -13.09 -2.58 14.11
CA MET A 87 -12.07 -1.55 14.04
C MET A 87 -12.66 -0.25 13.46
N ILE A 88 -11.99 0.88 13.74
CA ILE A 88 -12.33 2.20 13.21
C ILE A 88 -11.08 2.73 12.53
N GLY A 89 -11.22 3.23 11.31
CA GLY A 89 -10.09 3.73 10.53
C GLY A 89 -10.17 3.33 9.07
N THR A 90 -9.05 3.49 8.38
CA THR A 90 -8.92 3.15 6.96
C THR A 90 -8.74 1.65 6.80
N GLU A 91 -9.45 1.05 5.86
CA GLU A 91 -9.30 -0.35 5.50
C GLU A 91 -9.43 -0.58 3.98
N TYR A 92 -8.87 -1.68 3.53
CA TYR A 92 -8.96 -2.19 2.17
C TYR A 92 -9.88 -3.41 2.16
N MET A 93 -10.78 -3.45 1.20
CA MET A 93 -11.64 -4.61 0.93
C MET A 93 -11.46 -5.08 -0.49
N LEU A 94 -11.44 -6.40 -0.67
CA LEU A 94 -11.37 -7.03 -1.98
C LEU A 94 -12.80 -7.25 -2.49
N SER A 95 -13.18 -6.52 -3.53
CA SER A 95 -14.58 -6.43 -4.02
C SER A 95 -14.87 -7.38 -5.17
N GLU A 96 -13.95 -7.50 -6.14
CA GLU A 96 -14.10 -8.37 -7.31
C GLU A 96 -12.83 -9.21 -7.52
N LEU A 97 -13.04 -10.46 -7.95
CA LEU A 97 -12.00 -11.42 -8.29
C LEU A 97 -12.31 -12.09 -9.63
N LEU A 98 -11.37 -11.99 -10.55
CA LEU A 98 -11.30 -12.77 -11.77
C LEU A 98 -9.85 -13.22 -11.94
N GLU A 99 -9.48 -14.23 -11.15
CA GLU A 99 -8.11 -14.73 -11.09
C GLU A 99 -7.68 -15.33 -12.44
N PRO A 100 -6.46 -15.05 -12.93
CA PRO A 100 -5.43 -14.15 -12.38
C PRO A 100 -5.47 -12.71 -12.93
N HIS A 101 -6.48 -12.37 -13.74
CA HIS A 101 -6.46 -11.19 -14.61
C HIS A 101 -6.94 -9.91 -13.95
N LEU A 102 -7.93 -9.98 -13.04
CA LEU A 102 -8.54 -8.80 -12.44
C LEU A 102 -8.79 -8.98 -10.94
N PHE A 103 -8.32 -8.01 -10.16
CA PHE A 103 -8.68 -7.85 -8.77
C PHE A 103 -9.05 -6.39 -8.49
N VAL A 104 -10.10 -6.18 -7.69
CA VAL A 104 -10.57 -4.84 -7.33
C VAL A 104 -10.45 -4.62 -5.84
N PHE A 105 -9.53 -3.74 -5.44
CA PHE A 105 -9.41 -3.28 -4.07
C PHE A 105 -10.17 -1.97 -3.86
N ARG A 106 -10.93 -1.88 -2.77
CA ARG A 106 -11.62 -0.67 -2.36
C ARG A 106 -11.04 -0.19 -1.04
N LYS A 107 -10.48 1.02 -1.04
CA LYS A 107 -10.14 1.74 0.19
C LYS A 107 -11.37 2.43 0.72
N GLN A 108 -11.70 2.17 1.98
CA GLN A 108 -12.81 2.79 2.67
C GLN A 108 -12.41 3.18 4.07
N LYS A 109 -13.06 4.21 4.60
CA LYS A 109 -12.96 4.60 6.00
C LYS A 109 -14.13 4.02 6.76
N ARG A 110 -13.84 3.21 7.77
CA ARG A 110 -14.82 2.65 8.69
C ARG A 110 -14.98 3.57 9.90
N ASP A 111 -16.20 4.07 10.10
CA ASP A 111 -16.59 4.86 11.27
C ASP A 111 -17.40 4.02 12.29
N GLY A 112 -17.78 2.79 11.91
CA GLY A 112 -18.44 1.82 12.78
C GLY A 112 -18.69 0.47 12.09
N PRO A 113 -19.36 -0.48 12.75
CA PRO A 113 -19.55 -1.85 12.23
C PRO A 113 -20.32 -1.91 10.90
N GLU A 114 -21.31 -1.04 10.73
CA GLU A 114 -22.11 -0.94 9.50
C GLU A 114 -21.83 0.36 8.72
N LYS A 115 -21.09 1.30 9.31
CA LYS A 115 -20.82 2.61 8.71
C LYS A 115 -19.43 2.63 8.08
N THR A 116 -19.41 2.54 6.75
CA THR A 116 -18.20 2.64 5.93
C THR A 116 -18.38 3.70 4.84
N THR A 117 -17.40 4.56 4.69
CA THR A 117 -17.35 5.62 3.68
C THR A 117 -16.33 5.21 2.62
N PRO A 118 -16.75 4.94 1.37
CA PRO A 118 -15.80 4.58 0.32
C PRO A 118 -14.94 5.78 -0.07
N MET A 119 -13.66 5.53 -0.32
CA MET A 119 -12.69 6.58 -0.63
C MET A 119 -12.09 6.40 -2.02
N LEU A 120 -11.41 5.27 -2.25
CA LEU A 120 -10.68 5.00 -3.49
C LEU A 120 -10.93 3.57 -3.95
N THR A 121 -10.78 3.34 -5.25
CA THR A 121 -10.81 2.01 -5.86
C THR A 121 -9.51 1.81 -6.61
N TYR A 122 -8.95 0.61 -6.54
CA TYR A 122 -7.72 0.22 -7.20
C TYR A 122 -7.98 -1.05 -8.02
N TYR A 123 -7.53 -1.03 -9.26
CA TYR A 123 -7.60 -2.16 -10.18
C TYR A 123 -6.23 -2.81 -10.28
N ILE A 124 -6.18 -4.13 -10.14
CA ILE A 124 -5.02 -4.94 -10.48
C ILE A 124 -5.37 -5.70 -11.75
N LEU A 125 -4.85 -5.24 -12.88
CA LEU A 125 -5.09 -5.78 -14.22
C LEU A 125 -3.81 -6.40 -14.75
N ASP A 126 -3.82 -7.73 -14.94
CA ASP A 126 -2.66 -8.49 -15.42
C ASP A 126 -1.36 -8.15 -14.65
N GLY A 127 -1.47 -8.09 -13.33
CA GLY A 127 -0.39 -7.72 -12.42
C GLY A 127 -0.04 -6.23 -12.37
N SER A 128 -0.72 -5.37 -13.11
CA SER A 128 -0.49 -3.93 -13.10
C SER A 128 -1.54 -3.24 -12.22
N ILE A 129 -1.12 -2.41 -11.27
CA ILE A 129 -1.97 -1.77 -10.28
C ILE A 129 -2.22 -0.31 -10.67
N TYR A 130 -3.49 0.08 -10.74
CA TYR A 130 -3.95 1.42 -11.10
C TYR A 130 -4.96 1.93 -10.08
N GLN A 131 -4.92 3.22 -9.79
CA GLN A 131 -6.00 3.89 -9.06
C GLN A 131 -7.13 4.26 -10.02
N ALA A 132 -8.35 3.84 -9.72
CA ALA A 132 -9.55 4.26 -10.43
C ALA A 132 -9.83 5.75 -10.17
N PRO A 133 -10.26 6.52 -11.18
CA PRO A 133 -10.75 7.88 -10.96
C PRO A 133 -12.00 7.84 -10.06
N GLN A 134 -12.10 8.78 -9.13
CA GLN A 134 -13.30 8.89 -8.30
C GLN A 134 -14.50 9.32 -9.15
N LEU A 135 -15.69 8.75 -8.88
CA LEU A 135 -16.93 9.04 -9.59
C LEU A 135 -17.27 10.54 -9.63
N CYS A 136 -16.95 11.28 -8.55
CA CYS A 136 -17.11 12.74 -8.50
C CYS A 136 -16.24 13.48 -9.54
N THR A 137 -15.04 12.98 -9.82
CA THR A 137 -14.11 13.57 -10.79
C THR A 137 -14.53 13.32 -12.23
N VAL A 138 -15.22 12.20 -12.50
CA VAL A 138 -15.70 11.85 -13.85
C VAL A 138 -16.80 12.81 -14.34
N PHE A 139 -17.63 13.34 -13.44
CA PHE A 139 -18.67 14.31 -13.81
C PHE A 139 -18.12 15.72 -14.07
N SER A 140 -17.04 16.13 -13.38
CA SER A 140 -16.42 17.45 -13.60
C SER A 140 -15.54 17.53 -14.86
N ALA A 141 -15.12 16.40 -15.43
CA ALA A 141 -14.26 16.34 -16.63
C ALA A 141 -15.04 16.35 -17.96
N ARG A 142 -16.37 16.50 -17.92
CA ARG A 142 -17.27 16.45 -19.10
C ARG A 142 -18.04 17.76 -19.36
N VAL A 143 -17.59 18.89 -18.80
CA VAL A 143 -18.11 20.24 -19.13
C VAL A 143 -17.12 21.01 -19.98
#